data_AF-A0A520G9Y7-F1
#
_entry.id   AF-A0A520G9Y7-F1
#
_cell.length_a   1.000
_cell.length_b   1.000
_cell.length_c   1.000
_cell.angle_alpha   90.00
_cell.angle_beta   90.00
_cell.angle_gamma   90.00
#
_symmetry.space_group_name_H-M   'P 1'
#
loop_
_entity.id
_entity.type
_entity.pdbx_description
1 polymer ?
#
loop_
_entity_poly.entity_id
_entity_poly.type
_entity_poly.pdbx_seq_one_letter_code
_entity_poly.pdbx_strand_id
1 'polypeptide(L)'
;MPMSLRVVDSITELRPGDAGCIAVSGSHGGMSSARYALAARPVLSVFNDAGVGRDNAGIAALGFLQMHGLAACAVAHHSARIGEAASTLDEGVVSHANAAAAALGVQPGQPLHVAVASLQLLFISRKQA
;
A
#
# COMPACT_ATOMS: atom_id res chain seq x y z
N MET A 1 -18.77 -4.87 5.64
CA MET A 1 -18.61 -4.47 4.22
C MET A 1 -17.55 -5.34 3.55
N PRO A 2 -17.73 -5.79 2.29
CA PRO A 2 -16.64 -6.42 1.51
C PRO A 2 -15.44 -5.46 1.45
N MET A 3 -14.24 -6.00 1.53
CA MET A 3 -13.01 -5.21 1.44
C MET A 3 -12.90 -4.63 0.03
N SER A 4 -13.03 -3.32 -0.10
CA SER A 4 -12.92 -2.63 -1.39
C SER A 4 -11.45 -2.47 -1.78
N LEU A 5 -11.18 -2.55 -3.09
CA LEU A 5 -9.90 -2.16 -3.67
C LEU A 5 -10.05 -0.74 -4.22
N ARG A 6 -9.21 0.18 -3.77
CA ARG A 6 -9.14 1.56 -4.27
C ARG A 6 -7.83 1.71 -5.03
N VAL A 7 -7.94 1.95 -6.33
CA VAL A 7 -6.82 2.24 -7.23
C VAL A 7 -6.92 3.73 -7.56
N VAL A 8 -5.97 4.53 -7.06
CA VAL A 8 -6.02 6.00 -7.14
C VAL A 8 -4.65 6.56 -7.51
N ASP A 9 -4.56 7.36 -8.57
CA ASP A 9 -3.28 7.89 -9.04
C ASP A 9 -2.59 8.76 -7.98
N SER A 10 -3.38 9.47 -7.17
CA SER A 10 -2.91 10.15 -5.97
C SER A 10 -3.55 9.60 -4.70
N ILE A 11 -2.73 9.34 -3.68
CA ILE A 11 -3.22 8.97 -2.34
C ILE A 11 -4.14 10.05 -1.73
N THR A 12 -4.04 11.29 -2.19
CA THR A 12 -4.90 12.41 -1.76
C THR A 12 -6.36 12.24 -2.15
N GLU A 13 -6.65 11.32 -3.08
CA GLU A 13 -8.02 10.99 -3.51
C GLU A 13 -8.75 10.12 -2.50
N LEU A 14 -8.04 9.46 -1.57
CA LEU A 14 -8.68 8.73 -0.49
C LEU A 14 -9.52 9.66 0.40
N ARG A 15 -10.62 9.10 0.91
CA ARG A 15 -11.58 9.78 1.78
C ARG A 15 -11.82 8.94 3.04
N PRO A 16 -12.40 9.53 4.11
CA PRO A 16 -12.77 8.76 5.31
C PRO A 16 -13.69 7.55 5.02
N GLY A 17 -14.48 7.60 3.94
CA GLY A 17 -15.31 6.48 3.49
C GLY A 17 -14.54 5.29 2.90
N ASP A 18 -13.25 5.45 2.61
CA ASP A 18 -12.37 4.38 2.12
C ASP A 18 -11.74 3.55 3.27
N ALA A 19 -12.16 3.79 4.52
CA ALA A 19 -11.66 3.05 5.67
C ALA A 19 -11.84 1.53 5.49
N GLY A 20 -10.75 0.81 5.74
CA GLY A 20 -10.69 -0.64 5.60
C GLY A 20 -10.53 -1.16 4.16
N CYS A 21 -10.31 -0.30 3.17
CA CYS A 21 -9.97 -0.72 1.81
C CYS A 21 -8.52 -1.22 1.71
N ILE A 22 -8.19 -1.89 0.61
CA ILE A 22 -6.81 -1.96 0.10
C ILE A 22 -6.63 -0.73 -0.80
N ALA A 23 -5.69 0.14 -0.46
CA ALA A 23 -5.38 1.33 -1.25
C ALA A 23 -4.11 1.13 -2.05
N VAL A 24 -4.23 1.05 -3.36
CA VAL A 24 -3.11 1.06 -4.30
C VAL A 24 -3.01 2.46 -4.89
N SER A 25 -1.87 3.11 -4.69
CA SER A 25 -1.66 4.48 -5.14
C SER A 25 -0.49 4.63 -6.10
N GLY A 26 -0.59 5.58 -7.03
CA GLY A 26 0.55 6.03 -7.84
C GLY A 26 1.54 6.93 -7.08
N SER A 27 1.26 7.26 -5.82
CA SER A 27 2.09 8.15 -5.02
C SER A 27 3.36 7.46 -4.51
N HIS A 28 4.44 8.23 -4.35
CA HIS A 28 5.61 7.73 -3.64
C HIS A 28 5.35 7.62 -2.12
N GLY A 29 6.09 6.76 -1.43
CA GLY A 29 5.93 6.44 -0.01
C GLY A 29 6.50 7.48 0.96
N GLY A 30 6.48 8.76 0.58
CA GLY A 30 7.00 9.85 1.40
C GLY A 30 6.08 10.24 2.57
N MET A 31 6.59 11.07 3.48
CA MET A 31 5.86 11.50 4.67
C MET A 31 4.57 12.27 4.35
N SER A 32 4.51 12.99 3.24
CA SER A 32 3.29 13.68 2.76
C SER A 32 2.17 12.67 2.51
N SER A 33 2.46 11.58 1.79
CA SER A 33 1.52 10.50 1.48
C SER A 33 1.00 9.78 2.73
N ALA A 34 1.86 9.62 3.74
CA ALA A 34 1.54 8.93 4.98
C ALA A 34 0.34 9.55 5.72
N ARG A 35 0.20 10.89 5.67
CA ARG A 35 -0.89 11.61 6.36
C ARG A 35 -2.26 11.31 5.75
N TYR A 36 -2.33 11.19 4.42
CA TYR A 36 -3.57 10.86 3.71
C TYR A 36 -3.98 9.40 3.98
N ALA A 37 -3.01 8.48 3.94
CA ALA A 37 -3.25 7.09 4.31
C ALA A 37 -3.70 6.94 5.77
N LEU A 38 -3.09 7.68 6.71
CA LEU A 38 -3.51 7.70 8.11
C LEU A 38 -4.94 8.23 8.27
N ALA A 39 -5.31 9.28 7.56
CA ALA A 39 -6.65 9.86 7.63
C ALA A 39 -7.74 8.91 7.05
N ALA A 40 -7.41 8.19 5.97
CA ALA A 40 -8.33 7.26 5.32
C ALA A 40 -8.38 5.88 5.98
N ARG A 41 -7.32 5.46 6.69
CA ARG A 41 -7.18 4.15 7.35
C ARG A 41 -7.47 2.92 6.47
N PRO A 42 -6.79 2.73 5.32
CA PRO A 42 -6.82 1.45 4.60
C PRO A 42 -6.32 0.30 5.47
N VAL A 43 -6.74 -0.94 5.19
CA VAL A 43 -6.10 -2.13 5.77
C VAL A 43 -4.69 -2.35 5.23
N LEU A 44 -4.40 -1.87 4.02
CA LEU A 44 -3.09 -1.87 3.38
C LEU A 44 -2.97 -0.63 2.49
N SER A 45 -1.90 0.13 2.66
CA SER A 45 -1.54 1.24 1.76
C SER A 45 -0.32 0.86 0.92
N VAL A 46 -0.44 1.00 -0.39
CA VAL A 46 0.65 0.73 -1.34
C VAL A 46 1.12 2.03 -1.97
N PHE A 47 2.43 2.23 -1.95
CA PHE A 47 3.12 3.35 -2.56
C PHE A 47 4.18 2.87 -3.57
N ASN A 48 4.84 3.81 -4.22
CA ASN A 48 6.11 3.58 -4.93
C ASN A 48 7.30 3.99 -4.03
N ASP A 49 8.41 3.25 -4.05
CA ASP A 49 9.58 3.56 -3.21
C ASP A 49 10.38 4.79 -3.66
N ALA A 50 10.17 5.26 -4.90
CA ALA A 50 10.88 6.40 -5.49
C ALA A 50 12.41 6.32 -5.34
N GLY A 51 12.97 5.10 -5.40
CA GLY A 51 14.40 4.87 -5.22
C GLY A 51 14.87 5.02 -3.78
N VAL A 52 13.95 5.01 -2.81
CA VAL A 52 14.15 5.16 -1.36
C VAL A 52 14.67 6.55 -0.95
N GLY A 53 15.57 7.15 -1.72
CA GLY A 53 16.13 8.47 -1.45
C GLY A 53 16.97 8.53 -0.17
N ARG A 54 17.51 9.72 0.09
CA ARG A 54 18.31 9.98 1.30
C ARG A 54 17.47 9.74 2.56
N ASP A 55 18.07 9.11 3.56
CA ASP A 55 17.44 8.85 4.87
C ASP A 55 16.07 8.13 4.77
N ASN A 56 15.92 7.27 3.77
CA ASN A 56 14.69 6.52 3.48
C ASN A 56 13.48 7.41 3.12
N ALA A 57 13.69 8.63 2.62
CA ALA A 57 12.64 9.61 2.34
C ALA A 57 11.47 9.09 1.47
N GLY A 58 11.75 8.25 0.48
CA GLY A 58 10.79 7.64 -0.44
C GLY A 58 9.93 6.53 0.17
N ILE A 59 10.30 6.00 1.34
CA ILE A 59 9.53 4.98 2.08
C ILE A 59 9.21 5.39 3.52
N ALA A 60 9.42 6.67 3.87
CA ALA A 60 9.20 7.18 5.23
C ALA A 60 7.77 6.94 5.74
N ALA A 61 6.78 6.83 4.84
CA ALA A 61 5.41 6.48 5.17
C ALA A 61 5.27 5.11 5.84
N LEU A 62 6.10 4.12 5.48
CA LEU A 62 5.99 2.76 6.00
C LEU A 62 6.26 2.73 7.51
N GLY A 63 7.33 3.41 7.95
CA GLY A 63 7.67 3.55 9.37
C GLY A 63 6.64 4.37 10.13
N PHE A 64 6.16 5.47 9.55
CA PHE A 64 5.12 6.29 10.17
C PHE A 64 3.81 5.51 10.37
N LEU A 65 3.31 4.85 9.32
CA LEU A 65 2.07 4.09 9.37
C LEU A 65 2.20 2.87 10.31
N GLN A 66 3.39 2.28 10.41
CA GLN A 66 3.66 1.22 11.40
C GLN A 66 3.43 1.69 12.84
N MET A 67 3.88 2.90 13.19
CA MET A 67 3.65 3.47 14.53
C MET A 67 2.16 3.68 14.84
N HIS A 68 1.33 3.80 13.80
CA HIS A 68 -0.13 3.94 13.91
C HIS A 68 -0.89 2.62 13.73
N GLY A 69 -0.18 1.48 13.67
CA GLY A 69 -0.78 0.16 13.52
C GLY A 69 -1.41 -0.08 12.14
N LEU A 70 -0.95 0.63 11.10
CA LEU A 70 -1.44 0.50 9.73
C LEU A 70 -0.42 -0.21 8.85
N ALA A 71 -0.88 -1.18 8.07
CA ALA A 71 -0.03 -1.88 7.12
C ALA A 71 0.26 -1.00 5.90
N ALA A 72 1.53 -0.99 5.52
CA ALA A 72 1.99 -0.29 4.33
C ALA A 72 3.13 -1.04 3.64
N CYS A 73 3.13 -0.97 2.32
CA CYS A 73 4.23 -1.44 1.50
C CYS A 73 4.54 -0.44 0.38
N ALA A 74 5.69 -0.62 -0.25
CA ALA A 74 6.09 0.10 -1.45
C ALA A 74 6.46 -0.89 -2.55
N VAL A 75 6.17 -0.55 -3.80
CA VAL A 75 6.71 -1.22 -4.99
C VAL A 75 7.99 -0.54 -5.45
N ALA A 76 8.85 -1.29 -6.16
CA ALA A 76 10.08 -0.78 -6.70
C ALA A 76 9.80 0.28 -7.79
N HIS A 77 10.44 1.45 -7.72
CA HIS A 77 10.29 2.51 -8.73
C HIS A 77 10.64 2.10 -10.16
N HIS A 78 11.47 1.06 -10.34
CA HIS A 78 11.79 0.52 -11.67
C HIS A 78 10.78 -0.51 -12.18
N SER A 79 9.81 -0.92 -11.36
CA SER A 79 8.78 -1.90 -11.71
C SER A 79 7.41 -1.29 -12.05
N ALA A 80 7.16 -0.05 -11.63
CA ALA A 80 5.89 0.64 -11.85
C ALA A 80 6.07 2.16 -11.97
N ARG A 81 5.20 2.80 -12.76
CA ARG A 81 5.23 4.25 -13.00
C ARG A 81 4.67 5.04 -11.80
N ILE A 82 5.42 6.04 -11.35
CA ILE A 82 4.95 7.00 -10.33
C ILE A 82 3.89 7.89 -10.96
N GLY A 83 2.77 8.08 -10.28
CA GLY A 83 1.60 8.82 -10.75
C GLY A 83 0.55 7.96 -11.46
N GLU A 84 0.80 6.65 -11.63
CA GLU A 84 -0.12 5.72 -12.29
C GLU A 84 -0.40 4.50 -11.41
N ALA A 85 -1.56 4.48 -10.76
CA ALA A 85 -1.90 3.42 -9.81
C ALA A 85 -2.19 2.08 -10.48
N ALA A 86 -2.68 2.10 -11.72
CA ALA A 86 -2.85 0.88 -12.52
C ALA A 86 -1.50 0.18 -12.77
N SER A 87 -0.46 0.93 -13.14
CA SER A 87 0.90 0.40 -13.29
C SER A 87 1.42 -0.17 -11.96
N THR A 88 1.15 0.52 -10.85
CA THR A 88 1.49 0.02 -9.51
C THR A 88 0.82 -1.32 -9.21
N LEU A 89 -0.47 -1.47 -9.53
CA LEU A 89 -1.23 -2.71 -9.32
C LEU A 89 -0.72 -3.87 -10.19
N ASP A 90 -0.62 -3.62 -11.49
CA ASP A 90 -0.45 -4.67 -12.49
C ASP A 90 1.02 -5.10 -12.62
N GLU A 91 1.94 -4.14 -12.62
CA GLU A 91 3.37 -4.34 -12.93
C GLU A 91 4.26 -4.32 -11.67
N GLY A 92 3.80 -3.64 -10.61
CA GLY A 92 4.61 -3.36 -9.43
C GLY A 92 5.12 -4.61 -8.71
N VAL A 93 6.40 -4.60 -8.35
CA VAL A 93 7.03 -5.61 -7.49
C VAL A 93 7.29 -5.00 -6.13
N VAL A 94 6.81 -5.65 -5.06
CA VAL A 94 6.99 -5.14 -3.68
C VAL A 94 8.49 -5.03 -3.38
N SER A 95 8.96 -3.84 -3.03
CA SER A 95 10.35 -3.61 -2.62
C SER A 95 10.50 -3.56 -1.10
N HIS A 96 9.52 -2.98 -0.41
CA HIS A 96 9.55 -2.80 1.04
C HIS A 96 8.17 -3.03 1.64
N ALA A 97 8.12 -3.59 2.84
CA ALA A 97 6.90 -3.76 3.62
C ALA A 97 7.19 -3.47 5.08
N ASN A 98 6.28 -2.80 5.78
CA ASN A 98 6.36 -2.69 7.23
C ASN A 98 5.91 -4.00 7.92
N ALA A 99 6.16 -4.12 9.23
CA ALA A 99 5.84 -5.35 9.98
C ALA A 99 4.34 -5.68 9.94
N ALA A 100 3.47 -4.68 9.97
CA ALA A 100 2.03 -4.86 9.85
C ALA A 100 1.64 -5.44 8.47
N ALA A 101 2.25 -4.97 7.38
CA ALA A 101 2.04 -5.54 6.05
C ALA A 101 2.63 -6.95 5.92
N ALA A 102 3.80 -7.20 6.49
CA ALA A 102 4.41 -8.54 6.51
C ALA A 102 3.53 -9.56 7.24
N ALA A 103 2.88 -9.16 8.34
CA ALA A 103 1.92 -9.99 9.07
C ALA A 103 0.64 -10.32 8.26
N LEU A 104 0.34 -9.55 7.22
CA LEU A 104 -0.72 -9.82 6.25
C LEU A 104 -0.25 -10.67 5.06
N GLY A 105 1.01 -11.11 5.04
CA GLY A 105 1.61 -11.89 3.96
C GLY A 105 2.24 -11.05 2.84
N VAL A 106 2.38 -9.73 3.02
CA VAL A 106 3.07 -8.88 2.04
C VAL A 106 4.58 -8.99 2.21
N GLN A 107 5.27 -9.59 1.23
CA GLN A 107 6.71 -9.81 1.25
C GLN A 107 7.41 -9.08 0.09
N PRO A 108 8.61 -8.50 0.31
CA PRO A 108 9.45 -8.02 -0.78
C PRO A 108 9.75 -9.10 -1.82
N GLY A 109 9.86 -8.69 -3.09
CA GLY A 109 10.17 -9.56 -4.23
C GLY A 109 8.95 -10.17 -4.94
N GLN A 110 7.76 -10.14 -4.33
CA GLN A 110 6.55 -10.66 -5.00
C GLN A 110 5.84 -9.59 -5.85
N PRO A 111 5.14 -9.99 -6.93
CA PRO A 111 4.27 -9.08 -7.67
C PRO A 111 3.11 -8.56 -6.79
N LEU A 112 2.80 -7.27 -6.88
CA LEU A 112 1.82 -6.64 -6.02
C LEU A 112 0.42 -7.24 -6.20
N HIS A 113 -0.01 -7.49 -7.45
CA HIS A 113 -1.31 -8.08 -7.73
C HIS A 113 -1.51 -9.43 -7.02
N VAL A 114 -0.45 -10.25 -6.85
CA VAL A 114 -0.50 -11.51 -6.10
C VAL A 114 -0.76 -11.25 -4.61
N ALA A 115 -0.08 -10.25 -4.03
CA ALA A 115 -0.27 -9.87 -2.63
C ALA A 115 -1.69 -9.35 -2.38
N VAL A 116 -2.21 -8.50 -3.27
CA VAL A 116 -3.57 -7.95 -3.19
C VAL A 116 -4.61 -9.07 -3.29
N ALA A 117 -4.49 -9.97 -4.27
CA ALA A 117 -5.39 -11.09 -4.43
C ALA A 117 -5.39 -12.03 -3.21
N SER A 118 -4.21 -12.36 -2.68
CA SER A 118 -4.06 -13.19 -1.48
C SER A 118 -4.74 -12.56 -0.27
N LEU A 119 -4.58 -11.24 -0.10
CA LEU A 119 -5.20 -10.49 1.00
C LEU A 119 -6.73 -10.48 0.87
N GLN A 120 -7.26 -10.25 -0.33
CA GLN A 120 -8.70 -10.31 -0.58
C GLN A 120 -9.29 -11.68 -0.21
N LEU A 121 -8.60 -12.77 -0.57
CA LEU A 121 -9.00 -14.14 -0.21
C LEU A 121 -8.99 -14.37 1.32
N LEU A 122 -7.92 -13.96 2.00
CA LEU A 122 -7.80 -14.05 3.47
C LEU A 122 -9.00 -13.44 4.21
N PHE A 123 -9.48 -12.29 3.74
CA PHE A 123 -10.61 -11.60 4.36
C PHE A 123 -11.98 -12.15 3.95
N ILE A 124 -12.09 -12.81 2.79
CA ILE A 124 -13.28 -13.58 2.44
C ILE A 124 -13.41 -14.77 3.39
N SER A 125 -12.35 -15.54 3.60
CA SER A 125 -12.36 -16.71 4.49
C SER A 125 -12.68 -16.36 5.94
N ARG A 126 -12.16 -15.24 6.46
CA ARG A 126 -12.45 -14.78 7.83
C ARG A 126 -13.89 -14.31 8.08
N LYS A 127 -14.67 -14.04 7.03
CA LYS A 127 -16.10 -13.71 7.17
C LYS A 127 -17.01 -14.93 7.21
N GLN A 128 -16.51 -16.09 6.79
CA GLN A 128 -17.25 -17.34 6.76
C GLN A 128 -17.02 -18.22 7.99
N ALA A 129 -16.06 -17.85 8.84
CA ALA A 129 -15.78 -18.46 10.13
C ALA A 129 -16.42 -17.64 11.26
#